data_AF-A0A1C6M7I4-F1
#
_entry.id   AF-A0A1C6M7I4-F1
#
_cell.length_a   1.000
_cell.length_b   1.000
_cell.length_c   1.000
_cell.angle_alpha   90.00
_cell.angle_beta   90.00
_cell.angle_gamma   90.00
#
_symmetry.space_group_name_H-M   'P 1'
#
loop_
_entity.id
_entity.type
_entity.pdbx_description
1 polymer ?
#
loop_
_entity_poly.entity_id
_entity_poly.type
_entity_poly.pdbx_seq_one_letter_code
_entity_poly.pdbx_strand_id
1 'polypeptide(L)'
;MKKIPLLFACCLSLLAAQAFAGVIPTVPATETGDSHTQTRAYAGLKWTLGEGPTPSLVLGLVNARTTSGGHSDGADLVLSFGLTGGIKPQALKLSYLNGSNEVQGELGLGYSFVAGKPFGGLGLRGPYATLAGDYLDSKILPSLTLHSLGKFDKPQPHYSCPSSLYTLSGTTCIGP
;
A
#
# COMPACT_ATOMS: atom_id res chain seq x y z
N MET A 1 2.73 -82.57 -34.27
CA MET A 1 4.14 -82.88 -34.59
C MET A 1 4.92 -81.58 -34.75
N LYS A 2 5.98 -81.38 -33.94
CA LYS A 2 7.22 -80.59 -34.16
C LYS A 2 7.06 -79.23 -34.90
N LYS A 3 7.43 -78.09 -34.29
CA LYS A 3 8.81 -77.55 -34.29
C LYS A 3 8.95 -76.32 -33.35
N ILE A 4 10.06 -76.25 -32.63
CA ILE A 4 10.70 -75.08 -31.97
C ILE A 4 11.81 -74.59 -32.94
N PRO A 5 12.06 -73.28 -33.16
CA PRO A 5 13.13 -72.54 -32.44
C PRO A 5 12.79 -71.05 -32.15
N LEU A 6 13.12 -70.56 -30.96
CA LEU A 6 14.37 -69.86 -30.61
C LEU A 6 14.66 -68.64 -31.51
N LEU A 7 14.26 -67.46 -31.04
CA LEU A 7 14.73 -66.17 -31.57
C LEU A 7 15.27 -65.32 -30.41
N PHE A 8 16.59 -65.32 -30.38
CA PHE A 8 17.48 -64.48 -29.60
C PHE A 8 17.55 -63.13 -30.32
N ALA A 9 17.09 -62.03 -29.70
CA ALA A 9 17.26 -60.69 -30.25
C ALA A 9 17.35 -59.65 -29.12
N CYS A 10 18.57 -59.51 -28.59
CA CYS A 10 19.24 -58.24 -28.30
C CYS A 10 18.33 -57.04 -27.93
N CYS A 11 17.82 -57.03 -26.70
CA CYS A 11 17.30 -55.79 -26.10
C CYS A 11 18.48 -55.07 -25.44
N LEU A 12 19.32 -54.44 -26.27
CA LEU A 12 20.40 -53.58 -25.81
C LEU A 12 19.77 -52.28 -25.31
N SER A 13 19.61 -52.19 -24.00
CA SER A 13 19.14 -51.01 -23.27
C SER A 13 20.03 -49.81 -23.59
N LEU A 14 19.54 -48.90 -24.44
CA LEU A 14 20.02 -47.53 -24.51
C LEU A 14 19.66 -46.81 -23.21
N LEU A 15 20.56 -46.85 -22.22
CA LEU A 15 20.64 -45.79 -21.23
C LEU A 15 21.11 -44.52 -21.95
N ALA A 16 20.16 -43.69 -22.40
CA ALA A 16 20.47 -42.32 -22.74
C ALA A 16 20.85 -41.60 -21.44
N ALA A 17 22.16 -41.50 -21.19
CA ALA A 17 22.68 -40.57 -20.20
C ALA A 17 22.26 -39.16 -20.66
N GLN A 18 21.37 -38.52 -19.91
CA GLN A 18 21.09 -37.11 -20.11
C GLN A 18 22.34 -36.34 -19.70
N ALA A 19 23.14 -35.96 -20.69
CA ALA A 19 24.17 -34.97 -20.50
C ALA A 19 23.46 -33.64 -20.19
N PHE A 20 23.43 -33.24 -18.92
CA PHE A 20 23.11 -31.87 -18.54
C PHE A 20 24.23 -30.97 -19.05
N ALA A 21 24.13 -30.54 -20.31
CA ALA A 21 24.94 -29.46 -20.83
C ALA A 21 24.49 -28.17 -20.13
N GLY A 22 25.32 -27.67 -19.20
CA GLY A 22 25.30 -26.29 -18.70
C GLY A 22 24.00 -25.84 -18.04
N VAL A 23 23.67 -26.40 -16.87
CA VAL A 23 22.74 -25.71 -15.95
C VAL A 23 23.53 -24.62 -15.25
N ILE A 24 23.36 -23.37 -15.69
CA ILE A 24 23.90 -22.21 -14.97
C ILE A 24 23.16 -22.14 -13.63
N PRO A 25 23.86 -22.16 -12.47
CA PRO A 25 23.21 -22.04 -11.18
C PRO A 25 22.55 -20.67 -11.07
N THR A 26 21.21 -20.65 -11.05
CA THR A 26 20.42 -19.46 -10.74
C THR A 26 19.96 -19.52 -9.30
N VAL A 27 20.29 -18.50 -8.51
CA VAL A 27 19.76 -18.32 -7.15
C VAL A 27 18.79 -17.13 -7.13
N PRO A 28 17.70 -17.17 -6.37
CA PRO A 28 16.83 -16.01 -6.21
C PRO A 28 17.61 -14.87 -5.56
N ALA A 29 17.44 -13.65 -6.08
CA ALA A 29 18.05 -12.47 -5.48
C ALA A 29 17.40 -12.15 -4.14
N THR A 30 18.18 -11.65 -3.19
CA THR A 30 17.64 -11.14 -1.92
C THR A 30 17.05 -9.76 -2.16
N GLU A 31 15.72 -9.65 -2.01
CA GLU A 31 15.04 -8.36 -1.96
C GLU A 31 15.34 -7.68 -0.62
N THR A 32 16.07 -6.57 -0.67
CA THR A 32 16.21 -5.68 0.48
C THR A 32 15.14 -4.62 0.34
N GLY A 33 14.12 -4.72 1.19
CA GLY A 33 12.97 -3.83 1.13
C GLY A 33 13.30 -2.45 1.68
N ASP A 34 13.35 -1.45 0.80
CA ASP A 34 13.51 -0.06 1.21
C ASP A 34 12.20 0.54 1.71
N SER A 35 12.31 1.60 2.51
CA SER A 35 11.18 2.41 2.96
C SER A 35 11.43 3.88 2.66
N HIS A 36 10.39 4.57 2.22
CA HIS A 36 10.45 5.99 1.88
C HIS A 36 9.43 6.76 2.71
N THR A 37 9.88 7.83 3.37
CA THR A 37 9.00 8.70 4.17
C THR A 37 8.73 9.98 3.40
N GLN A 38 7.46 10.31 3.20
CA GLN A 38 7.03 11.50 2.47
C GLN A 38 6.16 12.38 3.38
N THR A 39 6.49 13.67 3.43
CA THR A 39 5.62 14.71 3.99
C THR A 39 4.96 15.47 2.85
N ARG A 40 3.63 15.54 2.83
CA ARG A 40 2.87 16.19 1.77
C ARG A 40 1.78 17.09 2.36
N ALA A 41 1.62 18.25 1.76
CA ALA A 41 0.46 19.10 1.98
C ALA A 41 -0.63 18.78 0.94
N TYR A 42 -1.89 18.90 1.34
CA TYR A 42 -3.01 18.75 0.42
C TYR A 42 -4.16 19.67 0.80
N ALA A 43 -5.04 19.90 -0.17
CA ALA A 43 -6.31 20.58 0.04
C ALA A 43 -7.45 19.68 -0.44
N GLY A 44 -8.63 19.86 0.12
CA GLY A 44 -9.80 19.09 -0.26
C GLY A 44 -11.12 19.74 0.14
N LEU A 45 -12.20 19.14 -0.33
CA LEU A 45 -13.56 19.46 0.05
C LEU A 45 -14.14 18.27 0.82
N LYS A 46 -14.67 18.54 2.01
CA LYS A 46 -15.34 17.59 2.88
C LYS A 46 -16.82 17.90 2.92
N TRP A 47 -17.65 16.87 2.77
CA TRP A 47 -19.08 16.93 3.00
C TRP A 47 -19.43 16.03 4.17
N THR A 48 -19.97 16.61 5.23
CA THR A 48 -20.56 15.84 6.33
C THR A 48 -21.99 15.48 5.94
N LEU A 49 -22.26 14.18 5.86
CA LEU A 49 -23.54 13.58 5.50
C LEU A 49 -24.36 13.44 6.79
N GLY A 50 -25.48 14.15 6.87
CA GLY A 50 -26.34 14.20 8.05
C GLY A 50 -27.71 14.74 7.65
N GLU A 51 -28.29 15.63 8.45
CA GLU A 51 -29.55 16.32 8.11
C GLU A 51 -29.43 17.25 6.88
N GLY A 52 -28.22 17.42 6.34
CA GLY A 52 -27.93 18.00 5.02
C GLY A 52 -26.42 18.00 4.73
N PRO A 53 -25.99 17.88 3.46
CA PRO A 53 -24.58 17.91 3.12
C PRO A 53 -23.99 19.30 3.40
N THR A 54 -23.10 19.39 4.39
CA THR A 54 -22.41 20.65 4.73
C THR A 54 -21.01 20.66 4.12
N PRO A 55 -20.72 21.56 3.15
CA PRO A 55 -19.42 21.63 2.53
C PRO A 55 -18.41 22.38 3.41
N SER A 56 -17.23 21.81 3.55
CA SER A 56 -16.10 22.37 4.26
C SER A 56 -14.82 22.23 3.42
N LEU A 57 -13.97 23.25 3.43
CA LEU A 57 -12.61 23.17 2.91
C LEU A 57 -11.73 22.47 3.96
N VAL A 58 -10.86 21.58 3.52
CA VAL A 58 -9.85 20.96 4.38
C VAL A 58 -8.45 21.27 3.86
N LEU A 59 -7.54 21.58 4.77
CA LEU A 59 -6.11 21.69 4.52
C LEU A 59 -5.41 20.66 5.39
N GLY A 60 -4.63 19.78 4.77
CA GLY A 60 -3.98 18.66 5.44
C GLY A 60 -2.47 18.65 5.26
N LEU A 61 -1.79 18.12 6.27
CA LEU A 61 -0.36 17.81 6.29
C LEU A 61 -0.21 16.35 6.70
N VAL A 62 0.19 15.50 5.77
CA VAL A 62 0.39 14.07 6.01
C VAL A 62 1.88 13.74 5.98
N ASN A 63 2.32 12.93 6.95
CA ASN A 63 3.61 12.29 6.95
C ASN A 63 3.38 10.78 6.94
N ALA A 64 3.79 10.09 5.88
CA ALA A 64 3.61 8.65 5.74
C ALA A 64 4.91 7.98 5.31
N ARG A 65 5.21 6.85 5.93
CA ARG A 65 6.25 5.91 5.52
C ARG A 65 5.61 4.85 4.64
N THR A 66 6.21 4.57 3.49
CA THR A 66 5.78 3.50 2.57
C THR A 66 6.92 2.52 2.36
N THR A 67 6.67 1.24 2.56
CA THR A 67 7.61 0.15 2.26
C THR A 67 7.52 -0.23 0.78
N SER A 68 8.59 -0.80 0.24
CA SER A 68 8.64 -1.43 -1.10
C SER A 68 7.52 -2.44 -1.32
N GLY A 69 7.12 -3.17 -0.26
CA GLY A 69 5.96 -4.08 -0.26
C GLY A 69 4.58 -3.38 -0.35
N GLY A 70 4.52 -2.05 -0.40
CA GLY A 70 3.28 -1.28 -0.53
C GLY A 70 2.50 -1.09 0.76
N HIS A 71 3.07 -1.44 1.91
CA HIS A 71 2.49 -1.10 3.21
C HIS A 71 2.84 0.35 3.56
N SER A 72 1.87 1.10 4.08
CA SER A 72 2.03 2.50 4.41
C SER A 72 1.40 2.85 5.76
N ASP A 73 2.19 3.43 6.65
CA ASP A 73 1.78 3.93 7.96
C ASP A 73 2.19 5.40 8.16
N GLY A 74 1.49 6.14 9.02
CA GLY A 74 1.81 7.54 9.21
C GLY A 74 0.84 8.34 10.07
N ALA A 75 0.99 9.65 10.01
CA ALA A 75 0.12 10.61 10.68
C ALA A 75 -0.37 11.67 9.72
N ASP A 76 -1.60 12.14 9.92
CA ASP A 76 -2.21 13.22 9.14
C ASP A 76 -2.85 14.26 10.05
N LEU A 77 -2.48 15.52 9.82
CA LEU A 77 -3.02 16.67 10.53
C LEU A 77 -3.91 17.47 9.59
N VAL A 78 -5.20 17.60 9.93
CA VAL A 78 -6.21 18.23 9.09
C VAL A 78 -6.89 19.39 9.80
N LEU A 79 -6.84 20.56 9.18
CA LEU A 79 -7.61 21.74 9.56
C LEU A 79 -8.82 21.90 8.62
N SER A 80 -10.01 21.95 9.18
CA SER A 80 -11.27 22.11 8.45
C SER A 80 -11.82 23.53 8.60
N PHE A 81 -12.36 24.08 7.52
CA PHE A 81 -13.03 25.36 7.46
C PHE A 81 -14.42 25.20 6.84
N GLY A 82 -15.45 25.71 7.50
CA GLY A 82 -16.79 25.75 6.95
C GLY A 82 -16.88 26.76 5.82
N LEU A 83 -17.69 26.46 4.81
CA LEU A 83 -17.95 27.37 3.68
C LEU A 83 -19.33 28.04 3.77
N THR A 84 -20.24 27.49 4.59
CA THR A 84 -21.59 28.03 4.78
C THR A 84 -21.54 29.35 5.56
N GLY A 85 -21.95 30.45 4.92
CA GLY A 85 -21.97 31.77 5.57
C GLY A 85 -20.58 32.39 5.78
N GLY A 86 -19.59 31.99 4.98
CA GLY A 86 -18.21 32.50 5.01
C GLY A 86 -17.19 31.45 5.46
N ILE A 87 -15.90 31.75 5.30
CA ILE A 87 -14.80 30.86 5.68
C ILE A 87 -14.56 30.97 7.19
N LYS A 88 -14.86 29.90 7.93
CA LYS A 88 -14.67 29.85 9.40
C LYS A 88 -13.98 28.56 9.83
N PRO A 89 -12.96 28.61 10.72
CA PRO A 89 -12.36 27.40 11.27
C PRO A 89 -13.42 26.54 11.97
N GLN A 90 -13.46 25.25 11.64
CA GLN A 90 -14.44 24.31 12.18
C GLN A 90 -13.82 23.29 13.11
N ALA A 91 -12.71 22.66 12.70
CA ALA A 91 -12.11 21.58 13.46
C ALA A 91 -10.65 21.38 13.11
N LEU A 92 -9.88 20.89 14.08
CA LEU A 92 -8.55 20.33 13.89
C LEU A 92 -8.59 18.84 14.23
N LYS A 93 -8.06 17.98 13.37
CA LYS A 93 -7.98 16.53 13.58
C LYS A 93 -6.56 16.03 13.35
N LEU A 94 -6.06 15.18 14.23
CA LEU A 94 -4.86 14.39 14.04
C LEU A 94 -5.27 12.93 13.89
N SER A 95 -4.80 12.28 12.84
CA SER A 95 -5.13 10.88 12.54
C SER A 95 -3.88 10.04 12.37
N TYR A 96 -3.92 8.81 12.85
CA TYR A 96 -2.99 7.75 12.50
C TYR A 96 -3.51 7.02 11.26
N LEU A 97 -2.60 6.73 10.33
CA LEU A 97 -2.84 6.01 9.09
C LEU A 97 -2.14 4.66 9.12
N ASN A 98 -2.82 3.61 8.68
CA ASN A 98 -2.23 2.28 8.53
C ASN A 98 -2.95 1.48 7.45
N GLY A 99 -2.21 0.89 6.49
CA GLY A 99 -2.79 0.05 5.46
C GLY A 99 -1.88 -0.14 4.25
N SER A 100 -2.47 -0.36 3.07
CA SER A 100 -1.72 -0.39 1.81
C SER A 100 -1.74 0.97 1.11
N ASN A 101 -0.89 1.12 0.10
CA ASN A 101 -0.87 2.29 -0.77
C ASN A 101 -2.16 2.47 -1.61
N GLU A 102 -3.06 1.48 -1.68
CA GLU A 102 -4.36 1.62 -2.32
C GLU A 102 -5.45 2.09 -1.35
N VAL A 103 -5.48 1.52 -0.13
CA VAL A 103 -6.46 1.86 0.89
C VAL A 103 -5.80 1.81 2.28
N GLN A 104 -5.93 2.90 3.02
CA GLN A 104 -5.44 3.03 4.39
C GLN A 104 -6.62 3.18 5.35
N GLY A 105 -6.56 2.49 6.48
CA GLY A 105 -7.39 2.81 7.63
C GLY A 105 -6.92 4.12 8.26
N GLU A 106 -7.85 4.92 8.72
CA GLU A 106 -7.62 6.15 9.47
C GLU A 106 -8.27 6.02 10.85
N LEU A 107 -7.53 6.34 11.91
CA LEU A 107 -8.04 6.52 13.27
C LEU A 107 -7.60 7.88 13.77
N GLY A 108 -8.54 8.77 14.09
CA GLY A 108 -8.23 10.14 14.44
C GLY A 108 -8.94 10.66 15.69
N LEU A 109 -8.31 11.66 16.29
CA LEU A 109 -8.83 12.45 17.40
C LEU A 109 -8.70 13.93 17.03
N GLY A 110 -9.69 14.72 17.41
CA GLY A 110 -9.73 16.13 17.06
C GLY A 110 -10.51 16.98 18.03
N TYR A 111 -10.54 18.27 17.76
CA TYR A 111 -11.32 19.26 18.48
C TYR A 111 -12.17 20.06 17.52
N SER A 112 -13.47 20.12 17.80
CA SER A 112 -14.43 20.92 17.05
C SER A 112 -14.55 22.30 17.68
N PHE A 113 -14.12 23.33 16.96
CA PHE A 113 -14.26 24.74 17.37
C PHE A 113 -15.72 25.20 17.32
N VAL A 114 -16.55 24.55 16.50
CA VAL A 114 -17.99 24.85 16.41
C VAL A 114 -18.74 24.33 17.64
N ALA A 115 -18.44 23.10 18.07
CA ALA A 115 -19.10 22.46 19.21
C ALA A 115 -18.39 22.70 20.55
N GLY A 116 -17.15 23.20 20.53
CA GLY A 116 -16.31 23.36 21.72
C GLY A 116 -15.96 22.03 22.40
N LYS A 117 -15.93 20.92 21.65
CA LYS A 117 -15.80 19.56 22.18
C LYS A 117 -14.76 18.75 21.41
N PRO A 118 -14.05 17.83 22.08
CA PRO A 118 -13.25 16.82 21.41
C PRO A 118 -14.15 15.84 20.65
N PHE A 119 -13.61 15.26 19.59
CA PHE A 119 -14.24 14.19 18.83
C PHE A 119 -13.20 13.15 18.42
N GLY A 120 -13.67 11.96 18.07
CA GLY A 120 -12.83 10.90 17.53
C GLY A 120 -13.51 10.28 16.32
N GLY A 121 -12.74 9.71 15.41
CA GLY A 121 -13.30 9.18 14.18
C GLY A 121 -12.44 8.08 13.58
N LEU A 122 -13.07 7.33 12.70
CA LEU A 122 -12.42 6.30 11.91
C LEU A 122 -12.80 6.45 10.44
N GLY A 123 -11.94 6.02 9.54
CA GLY A 123 -12.17 6.16 8.12
C GLY A 123 -11.34 5.23 7.26
N LEU A 124 -11.68 5.23 5.98
CA LEU A 124 -10.94 4.59 4.90
C LEU A 124 -10.49 5.69 3.94
N ARG A 125 -9.18 5.73 3.70
CA ARG A 125 -8.52 6.69 2.82
C ARG A 125 -8.00 5.97 1.59
N GLY A 126 -8.36 6.46 0.42
CA GLY A 126 -7.78 6.06 -0.85
C GLY A 126 -7.14 7.24 -1.57
N PRO A 127 -6.67 7.03 -2.81
CA PRO A 127 -6.20 8.10 -3.67
C PRO A 127 -7.35 9.08 -3.93
N TYR A 128 -7.11 10.36 -3.68
CA TYR A 128 -8.03 11.47 -3.94
C TYR A 128 -9.33 11.51 -3.12
N ALA A 129 -9.64 10.49 -2.32
CA ALA A 129 -10.86 10.46 -1.53
C ALA A 129 -10.70 9.76 -0.17
N THR A 130 -11.44 10.23 0.82
CA THR A 130 -11.54 9.63 2.16
C THR A 130 -13.00 9.53 2.58
N LEU A 131 -13.42 8.37 3.07
CA LEU A 131 -14.71 8.13 3.71
C LEU A 131 -14.48 7.96 5.22
N ALA A 132 -15.11 8.79 6.05
CA ALA A 132 -14.89 8.74 7.50
C ALA A 132 -16.18 8.94 8.29
N GLY A 133 -16.25 8.35 9.49
CA GLY A 133 -17.29 8.60 10.48
C GLY A 133 -16.67 9.23 11.73
N ASP A 134 -16.98 10.49 11.98
CA ASP A 134 -16.53 11.21 13.18
C ASP A 134 -17.62 11.11 14.26
N TYR A 135 -17.29 10.60 15.44
CA TYR A 135 -18.15 10.58 16.62
C TYR A 135 -17.99 11.86 17.45
N LEU A 136 -19.04 12.67 17.48
CA LEU A 136 -19.11 13.93 18.22
C LEU A 136 -20.48 14.05 18.87
N ASP A 137 -20.50 14.34 20.18
CA ASP A 137 -21.72 14.61 20.95
C ASP A 137 -22.79 13.51 20.83
N SER A 138 -22.36 12.25 21.00
CA SER A 138 -23.22 11.06 20.89
C SER A 138 -23.83 10.82 19.51
N LYS A 139 -23.32 11.47 18.47
CA LYS A 139 -23.73 11.27 17.07
C LYS A 139 -22.55 10.84 16.23
N ILE A 140 -22.80 9.94 15.29
CA ILE A 140 -21.86 9.61 14.22
C ILE A 140 -22.15 10.54 13.05
N LEU A 141 -21.11 11.24 12.60
CA LEU A 141 -21.12 12.17 11.48
C LEU A 141 -20.37 11.53 10.32
N PRO A 142 -21.06 10.79 9.43
CA PRO A 142 -20.42 10.27 8.23
C PRO A 142 -20.00 11.41 7.33
N SER A 143 -18.88 11.26 6.64
CA SER A 143 -18.30 12.30 5.81
C SER A 143 -17.56 11.70 4.61
N LEU A 144 -17.65 12.42 3.49
CA LEU A 144 -16.89 12.17 2.29
C LEU A 144 -15.95 13.35 2.06
N THR A 145 -14.67 13.08 1.89
CA THR A 145 -13.67 14.10 1.54
C THR A 145 -13.08 13.77 0.18
N LEU A 146 -13.08 14.74 -0.72
CA LEU A 146 -12.31 14.71 -1.97
C LEU A 146 -11.09 15.61 -1.80
N HIS A 147 -9.89 15.11 -2.07
CA HIS A 147 -8.65 15.82 -1.81
C HIS A 147 -7.62 15.66 -2.91
N SER A 148 -6.66 16.59 -2.98
CA SER A 148 -5.55 16.55 -3.94
C SER A 148 -4.46 15.52 -3.59
N LEU A 149 -4.56 14.86 -2.43
CA LEU A 149 -3.62 13.82 -2.03
C LEU A 149 -3.80 12.57 -2.91
N GLY A 150 -2.84 12.35 -3.81
CA GLY A 150 -2.75 11.14 -4.64
C GLY A 150 -2.07 9.98 -3.91
N LYS A 151 -1.59 8.99 -4.68
CA LYS A 151 -0.81 7.86 -4.13
C LYS A 151 0.55 8.33 -3.58
N PHE A 152 1.02 7.65 -2.55
CA PHE A 152 2.41 7.75 -2.09
C PHE A 152 3.32 6.93 -3.01
N ASP A 153 4.54 7.39 -3.21
CA ASP A 153 5.48 6.73 -4.12
C ASP A 153 6.06 5.48 -3.46
N LYS A 154 6.04 4.35 -4.17
CA LYS A 154 6.71 3.13 -3.74
C LYS A 154 8.21 3.26 -4.03
N PRO A 155 9.10 3.04 -3.06
CA PRO A 155 10.52 2.87 -3.37
C PRO A 155 10.71 1.65 -4.27
N GLN A 156 11.64 1.75 -5.21
CA GLN A 156 12.04 0.61 -6.05
C GLN A 156 12.70 -0.45 -5.15
N PRO A 157 12.32 -1.73 -5.22
CA PRO A 157 13.00 -2.78 -4.47
C PRO A 157 14.45 -2.91 -4.93
N HIS A 158 15.38 -3.04 -3.99
CA HIS A 158 16.78 -3.30 -4.28
C HIS A 158 17.04 -4.80 -4.18
N TYR A 159 17.53 -5.39 -5.28
CA TYR A 159 17.91 -6.79 -5.33
C TYR A 159 19.42 -6.94 -5.20
N SER A 160 19.87 -7.81 -4.30
CA SER A 160 21.29 -8.13 -4.11
C SER A 160 21.53 -9.62 -4.25
N CYS A 161 22.72 -9.98 -4.76
CA CYS A 161 23.12 -11.38 -4.88
C CYS A 161 23.92 -11.83 -3.66
N PRO A 162 23.82 -13.13 -3.28
CA PRO A 162 24.43 -13.64 -2.06
C PRO A 162 25.97 -13.60 -2.07
N SER A 163 26.60 -13.47 -3.24
CA SER A 163 28.04 -13.23 -3.36
C SER A 163 28.37 -12.46 -4.65
N SER A 164 29.56 -11.85 -4.70
CA SER A 164 30.09 -11.13 -5.87
C SER A 164 30.38 -12.01 -7.08
N LEU A 165 30.23 -13.33 -6.94
CA LEU A 165 30.38 -14.28 -8.03
C LEU A 165 29.13 -14.33 -8.91
N TYR A 166 27.97 -13.86 -8.44
CA TYR A 166 26.73 -13.86 -9.21
C TYR A 166 26.45 -12.47 -9.78
N THR A 167 25.90 -12.43 -11.00
CA THR A 167 25.43 -11.21 -11.64
C THR A 167 23.91 -11.13 -11.58
N LEU A 168 23.38 -9.94 -11.23
CA LEU A 168 21.94 -9.72 -11.18
C LEU A 168 21.39 -9.56 -12.61
N SER A 169 20.42 -10.41 -12.96
CA SER A 169 19.63 -10.30 -14.18
C SER A 169 18.15 -10.31 -13.79
N GLY A 170 17.54 -9.12 -13.81
CA GLY A 170 16.18 -8.92 -13.29
C GLY A 170 16.09 -9.20 -11.79
N THR A 171 15.28 -10.20 -11.41
CA THR A 171 15.09 -10.66 -10.02
C THR A 171 15.90 -11.93 -9.70
N THR A 172 16.77 -12.37 -10.62
CA THR A 172 17.55 -13.59 -10.49
C THR A 172 19.04 -13.31 -10.49
N CYS A 173 19.78 -14.05 -9.67
CA CYS A 173 21.23 -14.02 -9.64
C CYS A 173 21.78 -15.17 -10.46
N ILE A 174 22.50 -14.83 -11.52
CA ILE A 174 23.09 -15.79 -12.47
C ILE A 174 24.56 -15.97 -12.11
N GLY A 175 24.93 -17.20 -11.75
CA GLY A 175 26.33 -17.56 -11.49
C GLY A 175 27.15 -17.69 -12.77
N PRO A 176 28.48 -17.79 -12.68
CA PRO A 176 29.33 -18.14 -13.81
C PRO A 176 29.04 -19.55 -14.32
#